data_AF-A0A383D9B5-F1
#
_entry.id   AF-A0A383D9B5-F1
#
_cell.length_a   1.000
_cell.length_b   1.000
_cell.length_c   1.000
_cell.angle_alpha   90.00
_cell.angle_beta   90.00
_cell.angle_gamma   90.00
#
_symmetry.space_group_name_H-M   'P 1'
#
loop_
_entity.id
_entity.type
_entity.pdbx_description
1 polymer ?
#
loop_
_entity_poly.entity_id
_entity_poly.type
_entity_poly.pdbx_seq_one_letter_code
_entity_poly.pdbx_strand_id
1 'polypeptide(L)'
;MTPMWTRWLFGATALAAATLGAQTETAAPANSSILSADLEADVRFLAGDGMRGRLTNTPGNQQAAEFIASRFARLGLSGTGQAGTHFQTFD
;
A
#
# COMPACT_ATOMS: atom_id res chain seq x y z
N MET A 1 28.51 -45.99 21.71
CA MET A 1 27.67 -46.21 20.50
C MET A 1 26.38 -45.42 20.70
N THR A 2 26.29 -44.19 20.17
CA THR A 2 25.06 -43.37 20.28
C THR A 2 23.99 -43.92 19.32
N PRO A 3 22.77 -44.21 19.79
CA PRO A 3 21.77 -44.89 18.98
C PRO A 3 21.29 -44.00 17.82
N MET A 4 21.13 -44.59 16.64
CA MET A 4 20.87 -43.87 15.37
C MET A 4 19.54 -43.11 15.34
N TRP A 5 18.56 -43.47 16.19
CA TRP A 5 17.26 -42.79 16.31
C TRP A 5 17.35 -41.35 16.82
N THR A 6 18.38 -41.02 17.62
CA THR A 6 18.57 -39.69 18.20
C THR A 6 18.76 -38.63 17.11
N ARG A 7 19.40 -39.00 15.98
CA ARG A 7 19.65 -38.11 14.84
C ARG A 7 18.36 -37.74 14.08
N TRP A 8 17.36 -38.63 14.09
CA TRP A 8 16.06 -38.39 13.46
C TRP A 8 15.14 -37.51 14.32
N LEU A 9 15.21 -37.65 15.65
CA LEU A 9 14.49 -36.77 16.58
C LEU A 9 14.99 -35.32 16.46
N PHE A 10 16.31 -35.10 16.42
CA PHE A 10 16.89 -33.76 16.27
C PHE A 10 16.51 -33.09 14.94
N GLY A 11 16.46 -33.84 13.84
CA GLY A 11 16.04 -33.33 12.53
C GLY A 11 14.57 -32.90 12.48
N ALA A 12 13.67 -33.64 13.14
CA ALA A 12 12.24 -33.29 13.21
C ALA A 12 11.97 -32.03 14.05
N THR A 13 12.69 -31.84 15.16
CA THR A 13 12.60 -30.60 15.96
C THR A 13 13.11 -29.36 15.25
N ALA A 14 14.17 -29.47 14.43
CA ALA A 14 14.71 -28.33 13.68
C ALA A 14 13.75 -27.83 12.58
N LEU A 15 13.00 -28.74 11.95
CA LEU A 15 12.02 -28.37 10.92
C LEU A 15 10.78 -27.69 11.49
N ALA A 16 10.34 -28.07 12.71
CA ALA A 16 9.22 -27.44 13.41
C ALA A 16 9.55 -26.02 13.93
N ALA A 17 10.81 -25.74 14.26
CA ALA A 17 11.23 -24.40 14.68
C ALA A 17 11.28 -23.39 13.52
N ALA A 18 11.64 -23.85 12.31
CA ALA A 18 11.70 -23.00 11.11
C ALA A 18 10.31 -22.57 10.61
N THR A 19 9.26 -23.37 10.82
CA THR A 19 7.89 -23.03 10.41
C THR A 19 7.21 -22.05 11.36
N LEU A 20 7.61 -22.01 12.65
CA LEU A 20 7.10 -21.02 13.62
C LEU A 20 7.64 -19.61 13.36
N GLY A 21 8.90 -19.48 12.96
CA GLY A 21 9.52 -18.18 12.64
C GLY A 21 8.96 -17.52 11.37
N ALA A 22 8.32 -18.29 10.48
CA ALA A 22 7.67 -17.77 9.29
C ALA A 22 6.27 -17.17 9.55
N GLN A 23 5.72 -17.35 10.76
CA GLN A 23 4.38 -16.86 11.12
C GLN A 23 4.37 -15.48 11.79
N THR A 24 5.52 -14.83 11.95
CA THR A 24 5.56 -13.45 12.44
C THR A 24 5.19 -12.50 11.31
N GLU A 25 3.90 -12.19 11.21
CA GLU A 25 3.39 -11.10 10.38
C GLU A 25 3.92 -9.78 10.98
N THR A 26 5.02 -9.28 10.40
CA THR A 26 5.56 -7.99 10.81
C THR A 26 4.62 -6.92 10.25
N ALA A 27 4.07 -6.09 11.14
CA ALA A 27 3.21 -4.99 10.74
C ALA A 27 3.90 -4.14 9.66
N ALA A 28 3.13 -3.69 8.67
CA ALA A 28 3.65 -2.81 7.63
C ALA A 28 4.31 -1.57 8.26
N PRO A 29 5.48 -1.14 7.75
CA PRO A 29 6.14 0.04 8.27
C PRO A 29 5.25 1.26 8.11
N ALA A 30 5.39 2.21 9.04
CA ALA A 30 4.68 3.50 9.04
C ALA A 30 3.15 3.45 9.19
N ASN A 31 2.53 2.35 9.65
CA ASN A 31 1.09 2.31 9.93
C ASN A 31 0.59 3.45 10.84
N SER A 32 1.42 3.92 11.77
CA SER A 32 1.10 5.02 12.68
C SER A 32 1.01 6.40 12.01
N SER A 33 1.51 6.55 10.77
CA SER A 33 1.37 7.81 10.01
C SER A 33 0.03 7.94 9.30
N ILE A 34 -0.77 6.86 9.24
CA ILE A 34 -2.10 6.86 8.63
C ILE A 34 -3.11 7.37 9.65
N LEU A 35 -3.48 8.65 9.56
CA LEU A 35 -4.41 9.27 10.48
C LEU A 35 -5.85 9.21 9.94
N SER A 36 -6.81 8.84 10.81
CA SER A 36 -8.24 8.82 10.46
C SER A 36 -8.74 10.17 9.96
N ALA A 37 -8.26 11.28 10.53
CA ALA A 37 -8.65 12.63 10.14
C ALA A 37 -8.20 12.97 8.71
N ASP A 38 -7.01 12.52 8.29
CA ASP A 38 -6.51 12.73 6.92
C ASP A 38 -7.35 11.94 5.91
N LEU A 39 -7.66 10.68 6.22
CA LEU A 39 -8.53 9.84 5.38
C LEU A 39 -9.92 10.45 5.23
N GLU A 40 -10.50 10.92 6.33
CA GLU A 40 -11.83 11.56 6.33
C GLU A 40 -11.84 12.84 5.48
N ALA A 41 -10.80 13.67 5.59
CA ALA A 41 -10.65 14.88 4.76
C ALA A 41 -10.53 14.54 3.26
N ASP A 42 -9.67 13.57 2.91
CA ASP A 42 -9.45 13.14 1.53
C ASP A 42 -10.75 12.56 0.92
N VAL A 43 -11.48 11.73 1.67
CA VAL A 43 -12.76 11.15 1.23
C VAL A 43 -13.83 12.23 1.06
N ARG A 44 -13.97 13.15 2.03
CA ARG A 44 -14.94 14.26 1.93
C ARG A 44 -14.70 15.14 0.72
N PHE A 45 -13.45 15.44 0.42
CA PHE A 45 -13.11 16.23 -0.75
C PHE A 45 -13.49 15.50 -2.05
N LEU A 46 -13.09 14.23 -2.19
CA LEU A 46 -13.35 13.44 -3.40
C LEU A 46 -14.81 13.03 -3.61
N ALA A 47 -15.60 13.01 -2.53
CA ALA A 47 -17.03 12.70 -2.55
C ALA A 47 -17.93 13.93 -2.46
N GLY A 48 -17.36 15.13 -2.36
CA GLY A 48 -18.13 16.37 -2.23
C GLY A 48 -18.80 16.79 -3.54
N ASP A 49 -19.89 17.56 -3.40
CA ASP A 49 -20.71 18.05 -4.54
C ASP A 49 -19.91 18.83 -5.59
N GLY A 50 -18.81 19.47 -5.18
CA GLY A 50 -17.90 20.21 -6.07
C GLY A 50 -17.30 19.34 -7.18
N MET A 51 -17.20 18.03 -6.97
CA MET A 51 -16.73 17.10 -8.01
C MET A 51 -17.74 16.96 -9.16
N ARG A 52 -19.06 17.10 -8.89
CA ARG A 52 -20.13 16.95 -9.91
C ARG A 52 -20.08 15.63 -10.69
N GLY A 53 -19.56 14.57 -10.07
CA GLY A 53 -19.30 13.28 -10.71
C GLY A 53 -17.88 13.17 -11.29
N ARG A 54 -17.38 11.93 -11.49
CA ARG A 54 -15.98 11.68 -11.90
C ARG A 54 -15.85 10.65 -13.03
N LEU A 55 -16.82 10.62 -13.94
CA LEU A 55 -16.74 9.79 -15.15
C LEU A 55 -15.48 10.17 -15.96
N THR A 56 -14.87 9.23 -16.66
CA THR A 56 -13.69 9.48 -17.51
C THR A 56 -13.94 10.67 -18.45
N ASN A 57 -12.92 11.49 -18.69
CA ASN A 57 -12.97 12.67 -19.56
C ASN A 57 -14.02 13.73 -19.15
N THR A 58 -14.28 13.87 -17.84
CA THR A 58 -15.11 14.95 -17.28
C THR A 58 -14.29 15.94 -16.43
N PRO A 59 -14.76 17.19 -16.24
CA PRO A 59 -14.06 18.16 -15.38
C PRO A 59 -13.85 17.68 -13.95
N GLY A 60 -14.82 16.95 -13.38
CA GLY A 60 -14.68 16.39 -12.03
C GLY A 60 -13.63 15.29 -11.93
N ASN A 61 -13.44 14.51 -13.00
CA ASN A 61 -12.35 13.54 -13.08
C ASN A 61 -10.98 14.23 -13.13
N GLN A 62 -10.85 15.29 -13.93
CA GLN A 62 -9.63 16.09 -13.99
C GLN A 62 -9.28 16.70 -12.61
N GLN A 63 -10.26 17.29 -11.93
CA GLN A 63 -10.05 17.85 -10.59
C GLN A 63 -9.61 16.78 -9.58
N ALA A 64 -10.19 15.58 -9.64
CA ALA A 64 -9.78 14.47 -8.78
C ALA A 64 -8.34 14.00 -9.10
N ALA A 65 -7.96 13.95 -10.38
CA ALA A 65 -6.60 13.60 -10.80
C ALA A 65 -5.58 14.63 -10.31
N GLU A 66 -5.89 15.92 -10.41
CA GLU A 66 -5.06 17.02 -9.88
C GLU A 66 -4.89 16.91 -8.36
N PHE A 67 -5.96 16.61 -7.64
CA PHE A 67 -5.89 16.38 -6.20
C PHE A 67 -4.95 15.23 -5.85
N ILE A 68 -5.09 14.07 -6.49
CA ILE A 68 -4.22 12.90 -6.26
C ILE A 68 -2.76 13.22 -6.59
N ALA A 69 -2.51 13.90 -7.72
CA ALA A 69 -1.17 14.34 -8.11
C ALA A 69 -0.55 15.26 -7.05
N SER A 70 -1.34 16.16 -6.45
CA SER A 70 -0.87 17.02 -5.36
C SER A 70 -0.49 16.23 -4.10
N ARG A 71 -1.22 15.15 -3.78
CA ARG A 71 -0.90 14.26 -2.65
C ARG A 71 0.41 13.52 -2.91
N PHE A 72 0.62 13.02 -4.13
CA PHE A 72 1.88 12.37 -4.53
C PHE A 72 3.07 13.32 -4.47
N ALA A 73 2.91 14.55 -4.96
CA ALA A 73 3.95 15.58 -4.87
C ALA A 73 4.32 15.89 -3.41
N ARG A 74 3.33 16.01 -2.51
CA ARG A 74 3.57 16.20 -1.07
C ARG A 74 4.31 15.04 -0.41
N LEU A 75 4.15 13.83 -0.94
CA LEU A 75 4.87 12.63 -0.47
C LEU A 75 6.26 12.49 -1.12
N GLY A 76 6.63 13.38 -2.04
CA GLY A 76 7.92 13.32 -2.74
C GLY A 76 8.02 12.15 -3.73
N LEU A 77 6.89 11.63 -4.20
CA LEU A 77 6.88 10.54 -5.17
C LEU A 77 7.29 11.06 -6.55
N SER A 78 8.11 10.30 -7.27
CA SER A 78 8.39 10.56 -8.68
C SER A 78 7.21 10.15 -9.55
N GLY A 79 6.86 10.96 -10.55
CA GLY A 79 5.84 10.61 -11.52
C GLY A 79 6.33 9.55 -12.51
N THR A 80 5.44 8.63 -12.86
CA THR A 80 5.69 7.51 -13.79
C THR A 80 4.88 7.60 -15.08
N GLY A 81 4.11 8.68 -15.24
CA GLY A 81 3.35 9.00 -16.44
C GLY A 81 4.22 9.65 -17.53
N GLN A 82 3.56 10.18 -18.55
CA GLN A 82 4.24 10.86 -19.65
C GLN A 82 5.11 12.00 -19.14
N ALA A 83 6.37 12.04 -19.61
CA ALA A 83 7.38 13.00 -19.18
C ALA A 83 7.61 13.09 -17.65
N GLY A 84 7.39 12.00 -16.92
CA GLY A 84 7.59 11.97 -15.46
C GLY A 84 6.48 12.66 -14.66
N THR A 85 5.31 12.87 -15.28
CA THR A 85 4.11 13.38 -14.59
C THR A 85 3.42 12.28 -13.78
N HIS A 86 2.44 12.66 -12.95
CA HIS A 86 1.56 11.71 -12.26
C HIS A 86 0.32 11.33 -13.07
N PHE A 87 0.21 11.79 -14.32
CA PHE A 87 -0.99 11.65 -15.13
C PHE A 87 -0.88 10.49 -16.13
N GLN A 88 -2.01 9.83 -16.36
CA GLN A 88 -2.22 8.87 -17.43
C GLN A 88 -3.37 9.38 -18.29
N THR A 89 -3.14 9.43 -19.60
CA THR A 89 -4.14 9.86 -20.58
C THR A 89 -4.92 8.65 -21.08
N PHE A 90 -6.24 8.78 -21.22
CA PHE A 90 -7.13 7.73 -21.71
C PHE A 90 -7.92 8.26 -22.92
N ASP A 91 -8.10 7.42 -23.93
CA ASP A 91 -8.90 7.71 -25.14
C ASP A 91 -10.38 7.37 -24.96
#